data_AF-A0A813L133-F1
#
_entry.id   AF-A0A813L133-F1
#
_cell.length_a   1.000
_cell.length_b   1.000
_cell.length_c   1.000
_cell.angle_alpha   90.00
_cell.angle_beta   90.00
_cell.angle_gamma   90.00
#
_symmetry.space_group_name_H-M   'P 1'
#
loop_
_entity.id
_entity.type
_entity.pdbx_description
1 polymer ?
#
loop_
_entity_poly.entity_id
_entity_poly.type
_entity_poly.pdbx_seq_one_letter_code
_entity_poly.pdbx_strand_id
1 'polypeptide(L)'
;MYLGGVVQTALRRVAKIYQSYGDDPATSPNSADLETKRVVFPLTEMDQLIVTPVGEQPPDLCGVDFPSLGMQKTDNRKAFRKAIEALEIVPGPMFTLNFWCISPFLDVLLWKAPARGPLPELSLFDLKVMPPGFLSMYIQRPPEEWGPHKRGDVRHLPSRCMWLFRVAFFSTLHAPTQEALHRILPNTARNDLDRMDWQHTSKPRGQGWCCGI
;
A
#
# COMPACT_ATOMS: atom_id res chain seq x y z
N MET A 1 22.79 -10.11 -8.49
CA MET A 1 22.24 -9.11 -7.55
C MET A 1 20.78 -8.90 -7.91
N TYR A 2 19.85 -9.24 -7.01
CA TYR A 2 18.41 -9.10 -7.26
C TYR A 2 18.09 -7.60 -7.31
N LEU A 3 17.66 -7.04 -8.45
CA LEU A 3 17.38 -5.59 -8.57
C LEU A 3 16.35 -5.10 -7.54
N GLY A 4 15.42 -5.97 -7.13
CA GLY A 4 14.51 -5.70 -6.02
C GLY A 4 15.23 -5.38 -4.69
N GLY A 5 16.38 -5.98 -4.43
CA GLY A 5 17.18 -5.71 -3.22
C GLY A 5 17.78 -4.31 -3.17
N VAL A 6 18.03 -3.69 -4.33
CA VAL A 6 18.58 -2.33 -4.41
C VAL A 6 17.52 -1.29 -4.10
N VAL A 7 16.33 -1.43 -4.70
CA VAL A 7 15.16 -0.58 -4.38
C VAL A 7 14.81 -0.67 -2.89
N GLN A 8 14.84 -1.88 -2.32
CA GLN A 8 14.61 -2.08 -0.88
C GLN A 8 15.67 -1.40 -0.01
N THR A 9 16.95 -1.52 -0.38
CA THR A 9 18.03 -0.87 0.37
C THR A 9 17.90 0.66 0.35
N ALA A 10 17.50 1.22 -0.80
CA ALA A 10 17.22 2.65 -0.92
C ALA A 10 16.05 3.08 -0.03
N LEU A 11 14.96 2.31 -0.03
CA LEU A 11 13.78 2.57 0.81
C LEU A 11 14.10 2.51 2.31
N ARG A 12 14.89 1.53 2.76
CA ARG A 12 15.30 1.40 4.17
C ARG A 12 16.20 2.54 4.68
N ARG A 13 16.84 3.30 3.78
CA ARG A 13 17.64 4.47 4.16
C ARG A 13 16.79 5.69 4.49
N VAL A 14 15.56 5.74 3.97
CA VAL A 14 14.69 6.93 4.09
C VAL A 14 13.52 6.72 5.05
N ALA A 15 13.13 5.47 5.33
CA ALA A 15 12.00 5.16 6.20
C ALA A 15 12.27 3.91 7.04
N LYS A 16 11.62 3.84 8.22
CA LYS A 16 11.57 2.61 9.01
C LYS A 16 10.59 1.64 8.38
N ILE A 17 11.11 0.64 7.68
CA ILE A 17 10.30 -0.29 6.89
C ILE A 17 10.41 -1.69 7.47
N TYR A 18 9.26 -2.31 7.72
CA TYR A 18 9.17 -3.75 7.87
C TYR A 18 8.90 -4.38 6.52
N GLN A 19 9.60 -5.47 6.22
CA GLN A 19 9.42 -6.20 4.96
C GLN A 19 9.41 -7.69 5.24
N SER A 20 8.39 -8.35 4.70
CA SER A 20 8.32 -9.81 4.62
C SER A 20 8.38 -10.26 3.16
N TYR A 21 9.10 -11.36 2.92
CA TYR A 21 9.08 -12.06 1.64
C TYR A 21 7.94 -13.07 1.54
N GLY A 22 7.19 -13.23 2.62
CA GLY A 22 6.20 -14.29 2.81
C GLY A 22 6.84 -15.58 3.29
N ASP A 23 6.06 -16.37 4.02
CA ASP A 23 6.42 -17.73 4.38
C ASP A 23 6.17 -18.67 3.19
N ASP A 24 7.01 -19.70 3.03
CA ASP A 24 6.78 -20.76 2.04
C ASP A 24 5.71 -21.74 2.57
N PRO A 25 4.57 -21.89 1.87
CA PRO A 25 3.50 -22.80 2.28
C PRO A 25 3.93 -24.27 2.28
N ALA A 26 4.93 -24.67 1.49
CA ALA A 26 5.39 -26.06 1.43
C ALA A 26 6.21 -26.47 2.66
N THR A 27 6.89 -25.52 3.30
CA THR A 27 7.77 -25.79 4.45
C THR A 27 7.15 -25.40 5.79
N SER A 28 6.03 -24.68 5.76
CA SER A 28 5.43 -24.12 6.97
C SER A 28 4.37 -25.07 7.54
N PRO A 29 4.55 -25.55 8.80
CA PRO A 29 3.65 -26.54 9.39
C PRO A 29 2.23 -26.00 9.68
N ASN A 30 2.06 -24.68 9.70
CA ASN A 30 0.76 -24.03 9.87
C ASN A 30 0.42 -23.20 8.62
N SER A 31 -0.16 -23.86 7.61
CA SER A 31 -0.56 -23.22 6.36
C SER A 31 -1.65 -22.15 6.52
N ALA A 32 -2.31 -22.08 7.68
CA ALA A 32 -3.44 -21.18 7.92
C ALA A 32 -3.02 -19.76 8.36
N ASP A 33 -1.79 -19.57 8.87
CA ASP A 33 -1.32 -18.27 9.41
C ASP A 33 0.07 -17.91 8.88
N LEU A 34 0.22 -18.00 7.56
CA LEU A 34 1.45 -17.66 6.87
C LEU A 34 1.58 -16.15 6.72
N GLU A 35 2.79 -15.63 6.96
CA GLU A 35 3.08 -14.27 6.57
C GLU A 35 3.05 -14.15 5.05
N THR A 36 2.45 -13.06 4.55
CA THR A 36 2.43 -12.78 3.11
C THR A 36 3.52 -11.79 2.75
N LYS A 37 4.05 -11.87 1.53
CA LYS A 37 4.96 -10.86 0.97
C LYS A 37 4.32 -9.47 1.09
N ARG A 38 4.97 -8.57 1.82
CA ARG A 38 4.47 -7.21 2.08
C ARG A 38 5.59 -6.27 2.47
N VAL A 39 5.37 -4.98 2.23
CA VAL A 39 6.18 -3.88 2.75
C VAL A 39 5.26 -3.04 3.63
N VAL A 40 5.70 -2.75 4.85
CA VAL A 40 4.89 -2.10 5.87
C VAL A 40 5.63 -0.85 6.35
N PHE A 41 4.88 0.24 6.37
CA PHE A 41 5.34 1.54 6.84
C PHE A 41 4.51 1.92 8.08
N PRO A 42 5.14 2.45 9.15
CA PRO A 42 4.37 3.06 10.22
C PRO A 42 3.70 4.34 9.72
N LEU A 43 2.60 4.76 10.35
CA LEU A 43 1.88 5.99 9.96
C LEU A 43 2.75 7.25 10.06
N THR A 44 3.84 7.22 10.82
CA THR A 44 4.81 8.31 10.90
C THR A 44 5.57 8.53 9.59
N GLU A 45 5.48 7.61 8.63
CA GLU A 45 6.01 7.76 7.28
C GLU A 45 5.06 8.43 6.29
N MET A 46 3.82 8.74 6.70
CA MET A 46 2.92 9.57 5.91
C MET A 46 3.49 10.99 5.75
N ASP A 47 3.11 11.67 4.67
CA ASP A 47 3.62 12.99 4.30
C ASP A 47 2.71 14.12 4.78
N GLN A 48 1.42 13.85 4.94
CA GLN A 48 0.41 14.83 5.33
C GLN A 48 -0.68 14.18 6.19
N LEU A 49 -1.18 14.94 7.16
CA LEU A 49 -2.33 14.60 7.99
C LEU A 49 -3.33 15.75 7.95
N ILE A 50 -4.55 15.45 7.55
CA ILE A 50 -5.70 16.37 7.65
C ILE A 50 -6.73 15.69 8.55
N VAL A 51 -7.17 16.40 9.59
CA VAL A 51 -8.27 15.96 10.45
C VAL A 51 -9.45 16.86 10.15
N THR A 52 -10.51 16.28 9.60
CA THR A 52 -11.77 16.99 9.32
C THR A 52 -12.76 16.67 10.45
N PRO A 53 -13.17 17.66 11.26
CA PRO A 53 -14.15 17.46 12.34
C PRO A 53 -15.50 16.91 11.84
N VAL A 54 -16.28 16.39 12.79
CA VAL A 54 -17.63 15.88 12.51
C VAL A 54 -18.52 16.99 11.96
N GLY A 55 -19.16 16.75 10.83
CA GLY A 55 -20.09 17.70 10.20
C GLY A 55 -19.42 18.73 9.29
N GLU A 56 -18.09 18.75 9.21
CA GLU A 56 -17.37 19.55 8.22
C GLU A 56 -17.22 18.81 6.89
N GLN A 57 -17.09 19.58 5.81
CA GLN A 57 -16.91 19.03 4.47
C GLN A 57 -15.49 18.46 4.32
N PRO A 58 -15.34 17.20 3.87
CA PRO A 58 -14.04 16.63 3.55
C PRO A 58 -13.26 17.46 2.52
N PRO A 59 -11.92 17.45 2.58
CA PRO A 59 -11.11 18.15 1.60
C PRO A 59 -11.34 17.57 0.20
N ASP A 60 -11.39 18.44 -0.82
CA ASP A 60 -11.36 17.99 -2.20
C ASP A 60 -9.96 17.46 -2.54
N LEU A 61 -9.84 16.15 -2.75
CA LEU A 61 -8.57 15.50 -3.07
C LEU A 61 -7.98 15.94 -4.41
N CYS A 62 -8.80 16.54 -5.28
CA CYS A 62 -8.40 17.08 -6.58
C CYS A 62 -8.22 18.61 -6.55
N GLY A 63 -8.42 19.25 -5.40
CA GLY A 63 -8.27 20.69 -5.22
C GLY A 63 -6.81 21.13 -5.40
N VAL A 64 -6.62 22.29 -6.03
CA VAL A 64 -5.27 22.88 -6.23
C VAL A 64 -4.61 23.22 -4.89
N ASP A 65 -5.41 23.53 -3.88
CA ASP A 65 -5.02 23.84 -2.52
C ASP A 65 -4.81 22.59 -1.64
N PHE A 66 -5.26 21.41 -2.06
CA PHE A 66 -5.15 20.17 -1.28
C PHE A 66 -3.75 19.91 -0.72
N PRO A 67 -2.65 20.09 -1.48
CA PRO A 67 -1.32 19.86 -0.94
C PRO A 67 -1.01 20.74 0.27
N SER A 68 -1.58 21.94 0.36
CA SER A 68 -1.33 22.92 1.42
C SER A 68 -2.18 22.73 2.68
N LEU A 69 -3.16 21.83 2.68
CA LEU A 69 -4.07 21.64 3.81
C LEU A 69 -3.42 20.87 4.99
N GLY A 70 -3.98 21.03 6.19
CA GLY A 70 -3.58 20.24 7.36
C GLY A 70 -2.10 20.40 7.75
N MET A 71 -1.51 19.33 8.29
CA MET A 71 -0.12 19.31 8.74
C MET A 71 0.74 18.52 7.75
N GLN A 72 1.78 19.16 7.20
CA GLN A 72 2.77 18.49 6.36
C GLN A 72 4.01 18.07 7.15
N LYS A 73 4.55 16.90 6.82
CA LYS A 73 5.81 16.40 7.38
C LYS A 73 7.02 17.23 6.93
N THR A 74 6.95 17.83 5.74
CA THR A 74 8.00 18.69 5.16
C THR A 74 8.23 19.96 5.96
N ASP A 75 7.17 20.56 6.50
CA ASP A 75 7.25 21.80 7.26
C ASP A 75 7.92 21.58 8.63
N ASN A 76 7.55 20.51 9.33
CA ASN A 76 8.15 20.17 10.62
C ASN A 76 8.02 18.67 10.95
N ARG A 77 9.05 17.90 10.56
CA ARG A 77 9.10 16.43 10.79
C ARG A 77 8.91 16.02 12.25
N LYS A 78 9.46 16.77 13.20
CA LYS A 78 9.39 16.43 14.63
C LYS A 78 7.97 16.65 15.17
N ALA A 79 7.35 17.78 14.82
CA ALA A 79 5.97 18.07 15.19
C ALA A 79 5.00 17.08 14.56
N PHE A 80 5.17 16.79 13.26
CA PHE A 80 4.35 15.80 12.55
C PHE A 80 4.41 14.43 13.20
N ARG A 81 5.63 13.94 13.51
CA ARG A 81 5.80 12.65 14.18
C ARG A 81 5.11 12.62 15.55
N LYS A 82 5.27 13.68 16.35
CA LYS A 82 4.59 13.80 17.66
C LYS A 82 3.07 13.79 17.50
N ALA A 83 2.54 14.47 16.48
CA ALA A 83 1.11 14.50 16.20
C ALA A 83 0.58 13.11 15.81
N ILE A 84 1.27 12.37 14.92
CA ILE A 84 0.88 11.01 14.55
C ILE A 84 0.99 10.03 15.73
N GLU A 85 2.05 10.12 16.54
CA GLU A 85 2.23 9.26 17.72
C GLU A 85 1.16 9.51 18.80
N ALA A 86 0.63 10.73 18.86
CA ALA A 86 -0.48 11.11 19.76
C ALA A 86 -1.86 11.02 19.11
N LEU A 87 -1.95 10.56 17.85
CA LEU A 87 -3.21 10.53 17.11
C LEU A 87 -4.11 9.42 17.62
N GLU A 88 -5.27 9.79 18.17
CA GLU A 88 -6.33 8.85 18.53
C GLU A 88 -7.35 8.75 17.40
N ILE A 89 -7.40 7.59 16.73
CA ILE A 89 -8.38 7.32 15.69
C ILE A 89 -9.68 6.90 16.37
N VAL A 90 -10.61 7.86 16.48
CA VAL A 90 -11.94 7.66 17.08
C VAL A 90 -13.05 7.80 16.02
N PRO A 91 -14.23 7.19 16.23
CA PRO A 91 -15.36 7.40 15.34
C PRO A 91 -15.80 8.87 15.28
N GLY A 92 -16.20 9.33 14.09
CA GLY A 92 -16.74 10.67 13.86
C GLY A 92 -15.88 11.49 12.90
N PRO A 93 -14.71 11.99 13.32
CA PRO A 93 -13.83 12.77 12.46
C PRO A 93 -13.35 11.96 11.25
N MET A 94 -13.11 12.63 10.13
CA MET A 94 -12.44 12.05 8.98
C MET A 94 -10.95 12.34 9.04
N PHE A 95 -10.14 11.29 8.92
CA PHE A 95 -8.69 11.40 8.87
C PHE A 95 -8.22 11.16 7.43
N THR A 96 -7.60 12.17 6.82
CA THR A 96 -6.98 12.05 5.50
C THR A 96 -5.46 11.98 5.69
N LEU A 97 -4.87 10.89 5.21
CA LEU A 97 -3.43 10.64 5.27
C LEU A 97 -2.91 10.52 3.85
N ASN A 98 -1.87 11.30 3.50
CA ASN A 98 -1.23 11.20 2.19
C ASN A 98 0.15 10.55 2.26
N PHE A 99 0.47 9.79 1.22
CA PHE A 99 1.72 9.02 1.11
C PHE A 99 2.33 9.18 -0.28
N TRP A 100 2.90 10.36 -0.52
CA TRP A 100 3.50 10.72 -1.81
C TRP A 100 4.97 10.28 -1.91
N CYS A 101 5.67 10.12 -0.80
CA CYS A 101 7.10 9.81 -0.78
C CYS A 101 7.46 8.47 -1.44
N ILE A 102 6.49 7.59 -1.68
CA ILE A 102 6.68 6.34 -2.42
C ILE A 102 6.58 6.52 -3.95
N SER A 103 5.91 7.57 -4.43
CA SER A 103 5.71 7.82 -5.87
C SER A 103 7.00 7.89 -6.69
N PRO A 104 8.15 8.34 -6.15
CA PRO A 104 9.42 8.26 -6.86
C PRO A 104 9.89 6.84 -7.18
N PHE A 105 9.44 5.84 -6.43
CA PHE A 105 9.89 4.45 -6.48
C PHE A 105 8.85 3.49 -7.07
N LEU A 106 7.58 3.91 -7.09
CA LEU A 106 6.46 3.07 -7.48
C LEU A 106 5.42 3.91 -8.22
N ASP A 107 5.26 3.61 -9.51
CA ASP A 107 4.17 4.13 -10.34
C ASP A 107 3.15 3.00 -10.53
N VAL A 108 2.08 3.04 -9.73
CA VAL A 108 1.00 2.04 -9.79
C VAL A 108 0.06 2.24 -10.97
N LEU A 109 0.09 3.40 -11.64
CA LEU A 109 -0.73 3.63 -12.84
C LEU A 109 -0.06 3.00 -14.07
N LEU A 110 1.26 3.14 -14.19
CA LEU A 110 2.04 2.50 -15.25
C LEU A 110 2.63 1.14 -14.84
N TRP A 111 2.30 0.66 -13.63
CA TRP A 111 2.75 -0.59 -13.03
C TRP A 111 4.27 -0.81 -13.16
N LYS A 112 5.05 0.22 -12.83
CA LYS A 112 6.52 0.23 -12.95
C LYS A 112 7.21 0.89 -11.77
N ALA A 113 8.50 0.62 -11.60
CA ALA A 113 9.41 1.39 -10.80
C ALA A 113 10.16 2.37 -11.72
N PRO A 114 9.94 3.69 -11.60
CA PRO A 114 10.58 4.68 -12.47
C PRO A 114 12.11 4.64 -12.39
N ALA A 115 12.79 5.01 -13.47
CA ALA A 115 14.25 5.16 -13.47
C ALA A 115 14.70 6.20 -12.44
N ARG A 116 15.76 5.88 -11.68
CA ARG A 116 16.29 6.74 -10.61
C ARG A 116 17.81 6.71 -10.60
N GLY A 117 18.43 7.74 -11.16
CA GLY A 117 19.89 7.83 -11.29
C GLY A 117 20.44 6.64 -12.08
N PRO A 118 21.33 5.81 -11.50
CA PRO A 118 21.86 4.63 -12.19
C PRO A 118 20.89 3.45 -12.24
N LEU A 119 19.73 3.53 -11.56
CA LEU A 119 18.74 2.45 -11.58
C LEU A 119 17.86 2.59 -12.85
N PRO A 120 17.84 1.56 -13.72
CA PRO A 120 16.96 1.58 -14.87
C PRO A 120 15.50 1.51 -14.44
N GLU A 121 14.61 1.93 -15.33
CA GLU A 121 13.17 1.68 -15.17
C GLU A 121 12.92 0.16 -15.17
N LEU A 122 12.04 -0.30 -14.26
CA LEU A 122 11.69 -1.71 -14.14
C LEU A 122 10.19 -1.89 -14.17
N SER A 123 9.72 -2.92 -14.86
CA SER A 123 8.35 -3.36 -14.73
C SER A 123 8.12 -3.98 -13.35
N LEU A 124 6.98 -3.69 -12.71
CA LEU A 124 6.63 -4.36 -11.46
C LEU A 124 6.39 -5.87 -11.65
N PHE A 125 6.08 -6.31 -12.87
CA PHE A 125 6.02 -7.72 -13.24
C PHE A 125 7.39 -8.41 -13.08
N ASP A 126 8.48 -7.72 -13.43
CA ASP A 126 9.84 -8.24 -13.26
C ASP A 126 10.21 -8.39 -11.78
N LEU A 127 9.66 -7.50 -10.95
CA LEU A 127 9.77 -7.56 -9.48
C LEU A 127 8.80 -8.57 -8.83
N LYS A 128 8.07 -9.34 -9.65
CA LYS A 128 7.07 -10.31 -9.22
C LYS A 128 5.99 -9.66 -8.34
N VAL A 129 5.54 -8.48 -8.75
CA VAL A 129 4.40 -7.76 -8.19
C VAL A 129 3.29 -7.81 -9.24
N MET A 130 2.41 -8.81 -9.10
CA MET A 130 1.28 -9.02 -10.01
C MET A 130 0.07 -8.23 -9.53
N PRO A 131 -0.75 -7.67 -10.44
CA PRO A 131 -2.03 -7.09 -10.06
C PRO A 131 -3.03 -8.19 -9.59
N PRO A 132 -3.91 -7.90 -8.62
CA PRO A 132 -3.98 -6.63 -7.92
C PRO A 132 -2.94 -6.52 -6.80
N GLY A 133 -2.47 -5.30 -6.58
CA GLY A 133 -1.78 -4.93 -5.35
C GLY A 133 -2.77 -4.80 -4.20
N PHE A 134 -2.28 -4.83 -2.96
CA PHE A 134 -3.09 -4.59 -1.78
C PHE A 134 -2.52 -3.43 -0.97
N LEU A 135 -3.38 -2.48 -0.65
CA LEU A 135 -3.12 -1.47 0.37
C LEU A 135 -3.95 -1.82 1.60
N SER A 136 -3.30 -1.88 2.75
CA SER A 136 -3.95 -2.24 3.99
C SER A 136 -3.43 -1.41 5.15
N MET A 137 -4.31 -1.10 6.08
CA MET A 137 -3.97 -0.56 7.39
C MET A 137 -4.52 -1.49 8.46
N TYR A 138 -3.69 -1.76 9.46
CA TYR A 138 -4.02 -2.65 10.56
C TYR A 138 -3.23 -2.26 11.80
N ILE A 139 -3.74 -2.70 12.93
CA ILE A 139 -3.06 -2.62 14.22
C ILE A 139 -2.49 -4.00 14.50
N GLN A 140 -1.21 -4.06 14.90
CA GLN A 140 -0.68 -5.30 15.46
C GLN A 140 -1.23 -5.48 16.87
N ARG A 141 -1.73 -6.69 17.14
CA ARG A 141 -2.05 -7.12 18.51
C ARG A 141 -0.79 -7.05 19.37
N PRO A 142 -0.92 -6.72 20.66
CA PRO A 142 0.21 -6.65 21.57
C PRO A 142 0.84 -8.04 21.76
N PRO A 143 2.18 -8.15 21.95
CA PRO A 143 2.89 -9.43 22.02
C PRO A 143 2.35 -10.42 23.06
N GLU A 144 1.75 -9.92 24.13
CA GLU A 144 1.15 -10.70 25.22
C GLU A 144 -0.04 -11.55 24.73
N GLU A 145 -0.74 -11.10 23.69
CA GLU A 145 -1.86 -11.82 23.06
C GLU A 145 -1.40 -12.89 22.07
N TRP A 146 -0.10 -12.99 21.76
CA TRP A 146 0.36 -13.88 20.69
C TRP A 146 0.39 -15.35 21.14
N GLY A 147 0.45 -15.62 22.45
CA GLY A 147 0.54 -16.97 23.02
C GLY A 147 1.97 -17.38 23.45
N PRO A 148 2.12 -18.53 24.12
CA PRO A 148 3.26 -18.83 25.00
C PRO A 148 4.64 -19.05 24.33
N HIS A 149 4.72 -19.18 23.00
CA HIS A 149 5.96 -19.56 22.29
C HIS A 149 6.47 -18.54 21.27
N LYS A 150 6.22 -17.24 21.47
CA LYS A 150 6.47 -16.23 20.43
C LYS A 150 7.41 -15.08 20.83
N ARG A 151 8.23 -15.27 21.88
CA ARG A 151 9.27 -14.27 22.24
C ARG A 151 10.25 -14.10 21.07
N GLY A 152 10.36 -12.87 20.57
CA GLY A 152 11.27 -12.51 19.47
C GLY A 152 10.71 -12.67 18.05
N ASP A 153 9.49 -13.20 17.88
CA ASP A 153 8.89 -13.33 16.55
C ASP A 153 8.24 -12.01 16.11
N VAL A 154 8.98 -11.22 15.32
CA VAL A 154 8.56 -9.89 14.85
C VAL A 154 7.64 -9.92 13.62
N ARG A 155 7.17 -11.10 13.19
CA ARG A 155 6.36 -11.21 11.96
C ARG A 155 4.97 -10.62 12.10
N HIS A 156 4.49 -10.04 11.00
CA HIS A 156 3.17 -9.43 10.88
C HIS A 156 2.15 -10.49 10.41
N LEU A 157 1.99 -11.58 11.17
CA LEU A 157 1.07 -12.67 10.81
C LEU A 157 -0.38 -12.20 10.73
N PRO A 158 -1.20 -12.72 9.78
CA PRO A 158 -2.61 -12.37 9.68
C PRO A 158 -3.39 -12.48 10.99
N SER A 159 -3.16 -13.53 11.80
CA SER A 159 -3.82 -13.73 13.10
C SER A 159 -3.52 -12.62 14.12
N ARG A 160 -2.39 -11.91 13.96
CA ARG A 160 -1.92 -10.83 14.83
C ARG A 160 -2.33 -9.45 14.32
N CYS A 161 -2.96 -9.37 13.15
CA CYS A 161 -3.34 -8.11 12.54
C CYS A 161 -4.83 -7.85 12.73
N MET A 162 -5.17 -6.75 13.41
CA MET A 162 -6.53 -6.22 13.44
C MET A 162 -6.70 -5.22 12.29
N TRP A 163 -7.35 -5.66 11.21
CA TRP A 163 -7.48 -4.89 9.98
C TRP A 163 -8.49 -3.75 10.14
N LEU A 164 -8.05 -2.53 9.85
CA LEU A 164 -8.90 -1.35 9.80
C LEU A 164 -9.46 -1.14 8.39
N PHE A 165 -8.60 -1.30 7.38
CA PHE A 165 -9.02 -1.39 5.99
C PHE A 165 -8.07 -2.28 5.19
N ARG A 166 -8.61 -2.85 4.11
CA ARG A 166 -7.84 -3.59 3.11
C ARG A 166 -8.52 -3.43 1.76
N VAL A 167 -7.80 -2.88 0.80
CA VAL A 167 -8.30 -2.64 -0.56
C VAL A 167 -7.36 -3.24 -1.58
N ALA A 168 -7.94 -3.91 -2.57
CA ALA A 168 -7.22 -4.36 -3.75
C ALA A 168 -7.20 -3.20 -4.77
N PHE A 169 -6.05 -2.93 -5.37
CA PHE A 169 -5.90 -1.90 -6.40
C PHE A 169 -5.13 -2.44 -7.61
N PHE A 170 -5.40 -1.86 -8.76
CA PHE A 170 -4.71 -2.16 -10.01
C PHE A 170 -4.88 -0.99 -10.98
N SER A 171 -3.97 -0.90 -11.95
CA SER A 171 -4.13 0.04 -13.06
C SER A 171 -5.14 -0.50 -14.06
N THR A 172 -5.92 0.39 -14.67
CA THR A 172 -6.77 0.04 -15.83
C THR A 172 -5.95 -0.44 -17.03
N LEU A 173 -4.67 -0.04 -17.12
CA LEU A 173 -3.72 -0.53 -18.13
C LEU A 173 -3.18 -1.93 -17.81
N HIS A 174 -3.22 -2.34 -16.54
CA HIS A 174 -2.66 -3.58 -16.03
C HIS A 174 -3.66 -4.28 -15.11
N ALA A 175 -4.80 -4.68 -15.69
CA ALA A 175 -5.85 -5.37 -14.96
C ALA A 175 -5.38 -6.75 -14.45
N PRO A 176 -5.90 -7.22 -13.29
CA PRO A 176 -5.66 -8.58 -12.84
C PRO A 176 -6.22 -9.61 -13.80
N THR A 177 -5.60 -10.79 -13.82
CA THR A 177 -6.16 -11.97 -14.49
C THR A 177 -7.48 -12.40 -13.84
N GLN A 178 -8.38 -13.01 -14.59
CA GLN A 178 -9.67 -13.50 -14.08
C GLN A 178 -9.48 -14.48 -12.91
N GLU A 179 -8.46 -15.35 -12.97
CA GLU A 179 -8.10 -16.28 -11.89
C GLU A 179 -7.71 -15.54 -10.60
N ALA A 180 -6.98 -14.43 -10.71
CA ALA A 180 -6.61 -13.61 -9.57
C ALA A 180 -7.83 -12.93 -8.94
N LEU A 181 -8.76 -12.42 -9.77
CA LEU A 181 -10.01 -11.83 -9.28
C LEU A 181 -10.89 -12.88 -8.59
N HIS A 182 -11.04 -14.06 -9.18
CA HIS A 182 -11.78 -15.18 -8.58
C HIS A 182 -11.24 -15.53 -7.19
N ARG A 183 -9.92 -15.49 -6.97
CA ARG A 183 -9.32 -15.77 -5.65
C ARG A 183 -9.69 -14.74 -4.58
N ILE A 184 -9.97 -13.50 -4.97
CA ILE A 184 -10.15 -12.37 -4.04
C ILE A 184 -11.62 -12.10 -3.79
N LEU A 185 -12.45 -12.26 -4.82
CA LEU A 185 -13.86 -11.91 -4.76
C LEU A 185 -14.68 -13.04 -4.12
N PRO A 186 -15.69 -12.68 -3.31
CA PRO A 186 -16.64 -13.64 -2.77
C PRO A 186 -17.42 -14.30 -3.92
N ASN A 187 -17.88 -15.53 -3.71
CA ASN A 187 -18.57 -16.33 -4.75
C ASN A 187 -19.74 -15.58 -5.41
N THR A 188 -20.44 -14.71 -4.67
CA THR A 188 -21.54 -13.89 -5.19
C THR A 188 -21.09 -12.89 -6.25
N ALA A 189 -19.93 -12.25 -6.07
CA ALA A 189 -19.37 -11.27 -7.00
C ALA A 189 -18.68 -11.92 -8.21
N ARG A 190 -18.35 -13.22 -8.15
CA ARG A 190 -17.75 -13.96 -9.28
C ARG A 190 -18.72 -14.09 -10.46
N ASN A 191 -20.01 -14.27 -10.18
CA ASN A 191 -21.03 -14.41 -11.21
C ASN A 191 -21.21 -13.11 -12.02
N ASP A 192 -20.95 -11.95 -11.40
CA ASP A 192 -21.04 -10.65 -12.07
C ASP A 192 -19.77 -10.35 -12.89
N LEU A 193 -18.60 -10.84 -12.47
CA LEU A 193 -17.37 -10.75 -13.26
C LEU A 193 -17.48 -11.46 -14.60
N ASP A 194 -18.06 -12.66 -14.62
CA ASP A 194 -18.20 -13.44 -15.85
C ASP A 194 -19.18 -12.79 -16.84
N ARG A 195 -20.00 -11.83 -16.37
CA ARG A 195 -20.91 -11.01 -17.19
C ARG A 195 -20.30 -9.66 -17.59
N MET A 196 -19.31 -9.18 -16.87
CA MET A 196 -18.55 -8.00 -17.27
C MET A 196 -17.68 -8.39 -18.45
N ASP A 197 -18.08 -7.95 -19.65
CA ASP A 197 -17.26 -8.03 -20.85
C ASP A 197 -16.07 -7.08 -20.68
N TRP A 198 -15.05 -7.54 -19.95
CA TRP A 198 -13.74 -6.91 -19.85
C TRP A 198 -13.07 -7.04 -21.20
N GLN A 199 -13.54 -6.28 -22.18
CA GLN A 199 -12.84 -6.12 -23.43
C GLN A 199 -11.48 -5.50 -23.06
N HIS A 200 -10.47 -6.36 -22.99
CA HIS A 200 -9.08 -5.95 -22.92
C HIS A 200 -8.89 -4.96 -24.06
N THR A 201 -8.88 -3.66 -23.73
CA THR A 201 -8.52 -2.61 -24.68
C THR A 201 -7.01 -2.70 -24.87
N SER A 202 -6.57 -3.80 -25.49
CA SER A 202 -5.18 -4.15 -25.79
C SER A 202 -4.54 -3.22 -26.82
N LYS A 203 -5.29 -2.21 -27.29
CA LYS A 203 -4.71 -1.12 -28.07
C LYS A 203 -4.38 0.02 -27.11
N PRO A 204 -3.10 0.28 -26.81
CA PRO A 204 -2.71 1.52 -26.15
C PRO A 204 -3.27 2.68 -27.00
N ARG A 205 -4.22 3.43 -26.44
CA ARG A 205 -4.61 4.71 -27.05
C ARG A 205 -3.32 5.53 -27.09
N GLY A 206 -2.98 6.00 -28.29
CA GLY A 206 -1.73 6.70 -28.56
C GLY A 206 -1.40 7.71 -27.46
N GLN A 207 -0.13 7.72 -27.05
CA GLN A 207 0.42 8.58 -25.99
C GLN A 207 0.20 10.06 -26.33
N GLY A 208 -0.97 10.59 -26.03
CA GLY A 208 -1.16 12.02 -25.84
C GLY A 208 -0.68 12.34 -24.44
N TRP A 209 0.54 12.87 -24.33
CA TRP A 209 1.08 13.37 -23.08
C TRP A 209 0.24 14.57 -22.62
N CYS A 210 -0.74 14.34 -21.74
CA CYS A 210 -1.35 15.40 -20.94
C CYS A 210 -0.54 15.50 -19.65
N CYS A 211 0.43 16.42 -19.65
CA CYS A 211 0.99 17.14 -18.49
C CYS A 211 2.42 17.60 -18.85
N GLY A 212 2.51 18.76 -19.52
CA GLY A 212 3.70 19.60 -19.45
C GLY A 212 3.56 20.53 -18.24
N ILE A 213 4.45 20.37 -17.28
CA ILE A 213 4.90 21.44 -16.38
C ILE A 213 6.29 21.83 -16.87
#